data_AF-A0A948E5L9-F1
#
_entry.id   AF-A0A948E5L9-F1
#
_cell.length_a   1.000
_cell.length_b   1.000
_cell.length_c   1.000
_cell.angle_alpha   90.00
_cell.angle_beta   90.00
_cell.angle_gamma   90.00
#
_symmetry.space_group_name_H-M   'P 1'
#
loop_
_entity.id
_entity.type
_entity.pdbx_description
1 polymer ?
#
loop_
_entity_poly.entity_id
_entity_poly.type
_entity_poly.pdbx_seq_one_letter_code
_entity_poly.pdbx_strand_id
1 'polypeptide(L)'
;LEIGSTEPALCGVLANGQGGMANDSGYDSGGGGGGSGGAIILEAPRIHIYMGAVVAANGGGGAAGRESTSHGSPGLSSDEPAPGGSCGSCNTGGAGGAAVNAVPENGYNNEDGDGTGGGGGATGRVVIHDCLEFLSGGTYSPLPNLAGCHLP
;
A
#
# COMPACT_ATOMS: atom_id res chain seq x y z
N LEU A 1 -13.62 20.59 0.64
CA LEU A 1 -12.53 19.85 -0.03
C LEU A 1 -13.17 19.00 -1.12
N GLU A 2 -12.70 19.15 -2.34
CA GLU A 2 -13.15 18.35 -3.48
C GLU A 2 -11.96 17.53 -4.00
N ILE A 3 -12.14 16.22 -4.17
CA ILE A 3 -11.11 15.30 -4.68
C ILE A 3 -11.66 14.61 -5.93
N GLY A 4 -10.93 14.76 -7.05
CA GLY A 4 -11.35 14.34 -8.39
C GLY A 4 -12.00 15.48 -9.19
N SER A 5 -12.53 15.17 -10.37
CA SER A 5 -13.37 16.10 -11.15
C SER A 5 -14.50 15.33 -11.85
N THR A 6 -15.48 16.05 -12.40
CA THR A 6 -16.57 15.47 -13.22
C THR A 6 -16.09 15.03 -14.61
N GLU A 7 -14.89 15.47 -15.01
CA GLU A 7 -14.20 15.01 -16.21
C GLU A 7 -13.26 13.86 -15.82
N PRO A 8 -12.93 12.92 -16.72
CA PRO A 8 -12.06 11.78 -16.41
C PRO A 8 -10.60 12.23 -16.28
N ALA A 9 -10.28 13.01 -15.25
CA ALA A 9 -8.93 13.32 -14.82
C ALA A 9 -8.66 12.56 -13.50
N LEU A 10 -7.79 11.55 -13.59
CA LEU A 10 -7.28 10.82 -12.44
C LEU A 10 -6.58 11.80 -11.47
N CYS A 11 -7.25 12.16 -10.37
CA CYS A 11 -6.67 12.93 -9.26
C CYS A 11 -7.11 12.29 -7.95
N GLY A 12 -6.24 11.44 -7.41
CA GLY A 12 -6.39 10.79 -6.11
C GLY A 12 -5.39 11.32 -5.08
N VAL A 13 -5.58 10.93 -3.82
CA VAL A 13 -4.60 11.19 -2.75
C VAL A 13 -3.92 9.87 -2.40
N LEU A 14 -2.59 9.81 -2.59
CA LEU A 14 -1.82 8.59 -2.43
C LEU A 14 -0.75 8.78 -1.34
N ALA A 15 -0.68 7.84 -0.41
CA ALA A 15 0.33 7.73 0.62
C ALA A 15 0.84 6.28 0.69
N ASN A 16 1.13 5.69 -0.47
CA ASN A 16 1.53 4.30 -0.59
C ASN A 16 3.00 4.09 -0.17
N GLY A 17 3.29 2.93 0.41
CA GLY A 17 4.63 2.48 0.73
C GLY A 17 5.38 2.00 -0.51
N GLN A 18 6.71 2.09 -0.47
CA GLN A 18 7.56 1.66 -1.58
C GLN A 18 7.80 0.16 -1.60
N GLY A 19 8.14 -0.39 -2.77
CA GLY A 19 8.59 -1.76 -2.89
C GLY A 19 9.98 -1.99 -2.27
N GLY A 20 10.21 -3.18 -1.74
CA GLY A 20 11.53 -3.59 -1.26
C GLY A 20 12.54 -3.71 -2.40
N MET A 21 13.79 -3.34 -2.14
CA MET A 21 14.90 -3.57 -3.08
C MET A 21 15.46 -4.97 -2.91
N ALA A 22 15.75 -5.61 -4.05
CA ALA A 22 16.41 -6.90 -4.09
C ALA A 22 17.92 -6.66 -4.16
N ASN A 23 18.70 -7.58 -3.58
CA ASN A 23 20.16 -7.50 -3.62
C ASN A 23 20.70 -8.41 -4.74
N ASP A 24 21.56 -7.86 -5.58
CA ASP A 24 22.22 -8.55 -6.69
C ASP A 24 23.56 -9.22 -6.30
N SER A 25 24.05 -8.99 -5.07
CA SER A 25 25.46 -9.25 -4.72
C SER A 25 25.78 -10.57 -4.01
N GLY A 26 24.84 -11.54 -3.92
CA GLY A 26 25.18 -12.91 -3.54
C GLY A 26 24.02 -13.81 -3.09
N TYR A 27 24.28 -15.13 -3.10
CA TYR A 27 23.32 -16.20 -2.81
C TYR A 27 22.66 -16.11 -1.41
N ASP A 28 23.37 -15.60 -0.41
CA ASP A 28 22.88 -15.58 0.97
C ASP A 28 22.22 -14.24 1.35
N SER A 29 22.01 -13.34 0.38
CA SER A 29 21.43 -12.02 0.62
C SER A 29 19.91 -12.10 0.76
N GLY A 30 19.39 -11.63 1.90
CA GLY A 30 17.96 -11.44 2.07
C GLY A 30 17.40 -10.31 1.19
N GLY A 31 16.13 -10.40 0.84
CA GLY A 31 15.38 -9.35 0.15
C GLY A 31 15.03 -8.19 1.10
N GLY A 32 15.06 -6.97 0.58
CA GLY A 32 14.60 -5.79 1.32
C GLY A 32 13.09 -5.85 1.60
N GLY A 33 12.68 -5.40 2.79
CA GLY A 33 11.26 -5.32 3.15
C GLY A 33 10.52 -4.20 2.40
N GLY A 34 9.21 -4.37 2.25
CA GLY A 34 8.31 -3.37 1.69
C GLY A 34 8.05 -2.22 2.68
N GLY A 35 7.92 -1.01 2.15
CA GLY A 35 7.54 0.17 2.91
C GLY A 35 6.07 0.14 3.32
N SER A 36 5.76 0.64 4.52
CA SER A 36 4.38 0.79 4.97
C SER A 36 3.65 1.92 4.25
N GLY A 37 2.33 1.79 4.10
CA GLY A 37 1.46 2.90 3.77
C GLY A 37 1.47 3.97 4.87
N GLY A 38 1.26 5.23 4.47
CA GLY A 38 1.20 6.39 5.35
C GLY A 38 -0.18 6.64 5.95
N ALA A 39 -0.38 7.84 6.48
CA ALA A 39 -1.68 8.30 6.93
C ALA A 39 -2.21 9.39 6.01
N ILE A 40 -3.48 9.27 5.62
CA ILE A 40 -4.24 10.32 4.93
C ILE A 40 -5.29 10.82 5.90
N ILE A 41 -5.27 12.12 6.19
CA ILE A 41 -6.28 12.80 7.00
C ILE A 41 -6.96 13.83 6.10
N LEU A 42 -8.26 13.69 5.90
CA LEU A 42 -9.08 14.65 5.17
C LEU A 42 -9.96 15.38 6.17
N GLU A 43 -9.73 16.68 6.33
CA GLU A 43 -10.46 17.51 7.28
C GLU A 43 -11.01 18.76 6.58
N ALA A 44 -12.33 18.86 6.52
CA ALA A 44 -13.03 20.03 6.02
C ALA A 44 -14.51 20.02 6.45
N PRO A 45 -15.18 21.18 6.51
CA PRO A 45 -16.62 21.22 6.76
C PRO A 45 -17.44 20.38 5.76
N ARG A 46 -17.01 20.38 4.49
CA ARG A 46 -17.62 19.58 3.41
C ARG A 46 -16.52 18.86 2.63
N ILE A 47 -16.70 17.56 2.41
CA ILE A 47 -15.76 16.71 1.65
C ILE A 47 -16.54 15.99 0.55
N HIS A 48 -16.20 16.25 -0.70
CA HIS A 48 -16.74 15.54 -1.87
C HIS A 48 -15.62 14.76 -2.56
N ILE A 49 -15.79 13.45 -2.66
CA ILE A 49 -14.89 12.58 -3.42
C ILE A 49 -15.66 12.06 -4.63
N TYR A 50 -15.28 12.52 -5.82
CA TYR A 50 -15.98 12.18 -7.06
C TYR A 50 -15.72 10.74 -7.49
N MET A 51 -16.60 10.21 -8.34
CA MET A 51 -16.41 8.90 -8.97
C MET A 51 -15.07 8.83 -9.71
N GLY A 52 -14.34 7.74 -9.52
CA GLY A 52 -13.03 7.51 -10.13
C GLY A 52 -11.86 8.16 -9.39
N ALA A 53 -12.09 8.98 -8.37
CA ALA A 53 -11.04 9.39 -7.45
C ALA A 53 -10.62 8.22 -6.55
N VAL A 54 -9.32 8.12 -6.27
CA VAL A 54 -8.75 7.07 -5.40
C VAL A 54 -8.07 7.71 -4.21
N VAL A 55 -8.37 7.22 -3.01
CA VAL A 55 -7.64 7.56 -1.78
C VAL A 55 -6.95 6.29 -1.29
N ALA A 56 -5.63 6.20 -1.45
CA ALA A 56 -4.89 4.98 -1.14
C ALA A 56 -3.69 5.21 -0.22
N ALA A 57 -3.56 4.37 0.79
CA ALA A 57 -2.45 4.36 1.74
C ALA A 57 -2.00 2.92 1.99
N ASN A 58 -1.64 2.21 0.92
CA ASN A 58 -1.30 0.79 0.93
C ASN A 58 0.20 0.57 1.13
N GLY A 59 0.56 -0.55 1.76
CA GLY A 59 1.95 -0.98 1.87
C GLY A 59 2.50 -1.53 0.55
N GLY A 60 3.81 -1.40 0.35
CA GLY A 60 4.52 -2.02 -0.76
C GLY A 60 4.91 -3.48 -0.47
N GLY A 61 5.14 -4.27 -1.51
CA GLY A 61 5.64 -5.64 -1.39
C GLY A 61 7.13 -5.67 -1.02
N GLY A 62 7.57 -6.74 -0.36
CA GLY A 62 8.99 -7.01 -0.12
C GLY A 62 9.68 -7.57 -1.36
N ALA A 63 11.00 -7.47 -1.44
CA ALA A 63 11.79 -8.06 -2.52
C ALA A 63 11.99 -9.57 -2.33
N ALA A 64 12.29 -10.27 -3.43
CA ALA A 64 12.83 -11.62 -3.35
C ALA A 64 14.25 -11.62 -2.78
N GLY A 65 14.66 -12.74 -2.17
CA GLY A 65 16.05 -13.00 -1.77
C GLY A 65 16.89 -13.59 -2.91
N ARG A 66 18.17 -13.89 -2.61
CA ARG A 66 19.13 -14.67 -3.44
C ARG A 66 19.32 -14.19 -4.89
N GLU A 67 20.32 -13.34 -5.13
CA GLU A 67 20.75 -12.86 -6.47
C GLU A 67 19.59 -12.47 -7.41
N SER A 68 18.46 -12.08 -6.82
CA SER A 68 17.26 -11.77 -7.57
C SER A 68 17.29 -10.29 -7.89
N THR A 69 16.95 -9.95 -9.12
CA THR A 69 16.64 -8.56 -9.52
C THR A 69 15.15 -8.25 -9.28
N SER A 70 14.41 -9.18 -8.67
CA SER A 70 12.97 -9.08 -8.45
C SER A 70 12.66 -8.27 -7.20
N HIS A 71 12.53 -6.97 -7.41
CA HIS A 71 12.07 -6.01 -6.41
C HIS A 71 10.60 -6.24 -6.05
N GLY A 72 10.21 -5.80 -4.86
CA GLY A 72 8.79 -5.69 -4.51
C GLY A 72 8.11 -4.56 -5.28
N SER A 73 6.79 -4.64 -5.45
CA SER A 73 6.03 -3.55 -6.05
C SER A 73 5.72 -2.45 -5.03
N PRO A 74 5.67 -1.16 -5.43
CA PRO A 74 5.06 -0.12 -4.61
C PRO A 74 3.59 -0.43 -4.29
N GLY A 75 3.08 0.15 -3.22
CA GLY A 75 1.66 0.06 -2.85
C GLY A 75 0.75 0.49 -4.00
N LEU A 76 -0.27 -0.31 -4.28
CA LEU A 76 -1.17 -0.09 -5.42
C LEU A 76 -2.26 0.94 -5.08
N SER A 77 -2.79 1.62 -6.10
CA SER A 77 -3.95 2.52 -5.99
C SER A 77 -5.27 1.75 -6.14
N SER A 78 -5.38 0.59 -5.50
CA SER A 78 -6.53 -0.32 -5.52
C SER A 78 -6.66 -1.07 -4.19
N ASP A 79 -7.66 -1.94 -4.07
CA ASP A 79 -7.84 -2.82 -2.90
C ASP A 79 -6.91 -4.05 -2.93
N GLU A 80 -6.19 -4.23 -4.03
CA GLU A 80 -5.27 -5.34 -4.21
C GLU A 80 -3.94 -5.09 -3.47
N PRO A 81 -3.39 -6.12 -2.80
CA PRO A 81 -2.07 -6.01 -2.18
C PRO A 81 -0.98 -5.83 -3.24
N ALA A 82 0.04 -5.04 -2.91
CA ALA A 82 1.20 -4.92 -3.78
C ALA A 82 2.00 -6.23 -3.77
N PRO A 83 2.23 -6.87 -4.93
CA PRO A 83 2.93 -8.15 -4.95
C PRO A 83 4.38 -7.98 -4.51
N GLY A 84 4.86 -8.96 -3.74
CA GLY A 84 6.27 -9.10 -3.45
C GLY A 84 7.07 -9.54 -4.68
N GLY A 85 8.39 -9.36 -4.62
CA GLY A 85 9.30 -9.84 -5.64
C GLY A 85 9.25 -11.37 -5.73
N SER A 86 9.25 -11.91 -6.94
CA SER A 86 9.22 -13.35 -7.20
C SER A 86 10.29 -13.76 -8.20
N CYS A 87 10.83 -14.96 -8.03
CA CYS A 87 11.67 -15.62 -9.03
C CYS A 87 11.54 -17.14 -8.91
N GLY A 88 12.03 -17.89 -9.92
CA GLY A 88 11.74 -19.33 -10.04
C GLY A 88 12.38 -20.22 -8.97
N SER A 89 13.49 -19.80 -8.35
CA SER A 89 14.27 -20.63 -7.42
C SER A 89 14.79 -19.85 -6.20
N CYS A 90 14.16 -18.74 -5.86
CA CYS A 90 14.48 -17.93 -4.69
C CYS A 90 13.28 -17.87 -3.75
N ASN A 91 13.57 -17.42 -2.53
CA ASN A 91 12.54 -17.00 -1.61
C ASN A 91 11.83 -15.74 -2.10
N THR A 92 10.52 -15.84 -2.33
CA THR A 92 9.70 -14.70 -2.74
C THR A 92 9.51 -13.72 -1.59
N GLY A 93 9.43 -12.44 -1.93
CA GLY A 93 9.04 -11.40 -0.99
C GLY A 93 7.55 -11.49 -0.66
N GLY A 94 7.17 -11.00 0.52
CA GLY A 94 5.79 -10.95 0.96
C GLY A 94 5.01 -9.81 0.30
N ALA A 95 3.72 -10.03 0.07
CA ALA A 95 2.82 -9.00 -0.43
C ALA A 95 2.59 -7.88 0.60
N GLY A 96 2.47 -6.63 0.13
CA GLY A 96 2.15 -5.47 0.97
C GLY A 96 0.70 -5.45 1.43
N GLY A 97 0.42 -4.76 2.53
CA GLY A 97 -0.93 -4.62 3.04
C GLY A 97 -1.78 -3.65 2.21
N ALA A 98 -3.05 -3.97 2.02
CA ALA A 98 -4.03 -3.10 1.36
C ALA A 98 -5.33 -3.02 2.18
N ALA A 99 -6.49 -3.23 1.56
CA ALA A 99 -7.80 -3.20 2.22
C ALA A 99 -7.87 -4.11 3.47
N VAL A 100 -8.94 -4.00 4.27
CA VAL A 100 -9.06 -4.57 5.64
C VAL A 100 -8.65 -6.05 5.78
N ASN A 101 -8.75 -6.86 4.72
CA ASN A 101 -8.38 -8.28 4.73
C ASN A 101 -7.08 -8.62 3.97
N ALA A 102 -6.48 -7.65 3.26
CA ALA A 102 -5.18 -7.79 2.61
C ALA A 102 -4.08 -7.49 3.64
N VAL A 103 -3.88 -8.44 4.56
CA VAL A 103 -2.84 -8.38 5.58
C VAL A 103 -1.48 -8.51 4.89
N PRO A 104 -0.47 -7.71 5.27
CA PRO A 104 0.88 -7.89 4.75
C PRO A 104 1.38 -9.30 5.01
N GLU A 105 2.06 -9.87 4.02
CA GLU A 105 2.62 -11.21 4.13
C GLU A 105 4.11 -11.14 4.48
N ASN A 106 4.59 -12.17 5.16
CA ASN A 106 6.02 -12.37 5.34
C ASN A 106 6.65 -12.83 4.02
N GLY A 107 7.94 -12.53 3.84
CA GLY A 107 8.72 -13.18 2.79
C GLY A 107 8.95 -14.64 3.13
N TYR A 108 9.15 -15.46 2.10
CA TYR A 108 9.40 -16.88 2.28
C TYR A 108 10.82 -17.14 2.80
N ASN A 109 11.00 -18.26 3.50
CA ASN A 109 12.30 -18.74 3.98
C ASN A 109 12.40 -20.26 3.79
N ASN A 110 13.01 -20.70 2.70
CA ASN A 110 13.47 -22.08 2.59
C ASN A 110 14.76 -22.29 3.40
N GLU A 111 14.94 -23.47 4.00
CA GLU A 111 16.10 -23.79 4.85
C GLU A 111 17.39 -24.02 4.05
N ASP A 112 17.33 -23.96 2.72
CA ASP A 112 18.41 -24.36 1.81
C ASP A 112 19.56 -23.32 1.68
N GLY A 113 19.63 -22.33 2.58
CA GLY A 113 20.71 -21.34 2.65
C GLY A 113 20.57 -20.16 1.69
N ASP A 114 19.49 -20.09 0.92
CA ASP A 114 19.20 -18.99 0.02
C ASP A 114 18.60 -17.83 0.83
N GLY A 115 19.15 -16.63 0.75
CA GLY A 115 18.68 -15.51 1.58
C GLY A 115 17.14 -15.35 1.63
N THR A 116 16.61 -14.92 2.76
CA THR A 116 15.15 -14.85 2.99
C THR A 116 14.48 -13.80 2.10
N GLY A 117 13.23 -14.03 1.69
CA GLY A 117 12.41 -12.99 1.07
C GLY A 117 12.15 -11.84 2.06
N GLY A 118 12.07 -10.61 1.55
CA GLY A 118 11.67 -9.46 2.36
C GLY A 118 10.17 -9.51 2.68
N GLY A 119 9.78 -9.15 3.91
CA GLY A 119 8.36 -9.02 4.26
C GLY A 119 7.67 -7.85 3.56
N GLY A 120 6.36 -7.93 3.36
CA GLY A 120 5.55 -6.83 2.85
C GLY A 120 5.35 -5.72 3.89
N GLY A 121 5.10 -4.51 3.40
CA GLY A 121 4.84 -3.34 4.23
C GLY A 121 3.41 -3.27 4.76
N ALA A 122 3.22 -2.70 5.94
CA ALA A 122 1.89 -2.54 6.56
C ALA A 122 0.95 -1.63 5.75
N THR A 123 -0.36 -1.90 5.80
CA THR A 123 -1.38 -0.93 5.37
C THR A 123 -1.30 0.33 6.25
N GLY A 124 -1.46 1.48 5.63
CA GLY A 124 -1.61 2.77 6.27
C GLY A 124 -3.00 3.00 6.84
N ARG A 125 -3.41 4.28 6.91
CA ARG A 125 -4.73 4.68 7.44
C ARG A 125 -5.31 5.84 6.66
N VAL A 126 -6.62 5.79 6.42
CA VAL A 126 -7.39 6.93 5.93
C VAL A 126 -8.36 7.37 7.03
N VAL A 127 -8.37 8.65 7.36
CA VAL A 127 -9.27 9.26 8.35
C VAL A 127 -9.98 10.44 7.72
N ILE A 128 -11.29 10.51 7.92
CA ILE A 128 -12.15 11.58 7.39
C ILE A 128 -12.83 12.28 8.57
N HIS A 129 -12.58 13.58 8.66
CA HIS A 129 -13.22 14.52 9.57
C HIS A 129 -14.12 15.43 8.74
N ASP A 130 -15.40 15.07 8.64
CA ASP A 130 -16.43 15.89 8.02
C ASP A 130 -17.37 16.47 9.08
N CYS A 131 -17.73 17.74 8.93
CA CYS A 131 -18.52 18.45 9.94
C CYS A 131 -19.96 18.73 9.49
N LEU A 132 -20.21 18.73 8.19
CA LEU A 132 -21.51 19.07 7.60
C LEU A 132 -21.95 18.07 6.53
N GLU A 133 -21.05 17.68 5.64
CA GLU A 133 -21.40 16.83 4.49
C GLU A 133 -20.19 16.02 3.99
N PHE A 134 -20.36 14.71 3.90
CA PHE A 134 -19.45 13.80 3.22
C PHE A 134 -20.17 13.07 2.09
N LEU A 135 -19.79 13.39 0.86
CA LEU A 135 -20.28 12.73 -0.35
C LEU A 135 -19.14 11.92 -0.96
N SER A 136 -19.36 10.62 -1.11
CA SER A 136 -18.34 9.68 -1.56
C SER A 136 -18.81 8.85 -2.74
N GLY A 137 -18.18 9.06 -3.89
CA GLY A 137 -18.27 8.20 -5.07
C GLY A 137 -16.94 7.53 -5.47
N GLY A 138 -15.85 7.84 -4.78
CA GLY A 138 -14.51 7.32 -5.07
C GLY A 138 -14.19 5.96 -4.41
N THR A 139 -12.98 5.46 -4.68
CA THR A 139 -12.42 4.21 -4.11
C THR A 139 -11.46 4.52 -2.96
N TYR A 140 -11.46 3.68 -1.91
CA TYR A 140 -10.61 3.84 -0.75
C TYR A 140 -9.89 2.54 -0.41
N SER A 141 -8.59 2.63 -0.18
CA SER A 141 -7.78 1.49 0.24
C SER A 141 -6.69 1.95 1.22
N PRO A 142 -6.81 1.70 2.53
CA PRO A 142 -7.91 1.01 3.20
C PRO A 142 -9.20 1.84 3.28
N LEU A 143 -10.28 1.19 3.75
CA LEU A 143 -11.53 1.88 4.11
C LEU A 143 -11.27 3.01 5.12
N PRO A 144 -11.90 4.18 4.95
CA PRO A 144 -11.69 5.31 5.82
C PRO A 144 -12.34 5.11 7.19
N ASN A 145 -11.68 5.60 8.24
CA ASN A 145 -12.30 5.82 9.53
C ASN A 145 -13.03 7.17 9.52
N LEU A 146 -14.35 7.14 9.67
CA LEU A 146 -15.19 8.33 9.78
C LEU A 146 -15.22 8.75 11.26
N ALA A 147 -14.44 9.77 11.62
CA ALA A 147 -14.38 10.25 13.00
C ALA A 147 -15.39 11.37 13.29
N GLY A 148 -15.98 11.97 12.25
CA GLY A 148 -16.79 13.19 12.35
C GLY A 148 -15.99 14.37 12.92
N CYS A 149 -16.61 15.54 12.98
CA CYS A 149 -16.05 16.68 13.71
C CYS A 149 -16.77 16.92 15.04
N HIS A 150 -16.02 17.34 16.06
CA HIS A 150 -16.60 18.04 17.19
C HIS A 150 -16.62 19.54 16.85
N LEU A 151 -17.77 20.06 16.43
CA LEU A 151 -17.94 21.51 16.28
C LEU A 151 -17.99 22.13 17.69
N PRO A 152 -17.16 23.15 17.99
CA PRO A 152 -17.28 23.91 19.23
C PRO A 152 -18.59 24.71 19.32
#